data_AF-A0A1I7HS16-F1
#
_entry.id   AF-A0A1I7HS16-F1
#
_cell.length_a   1.000
_cell.length_b   1.000
_cell.length_c   1.000
_cell.angle_alpha   90.00
_cell.angle_beta   90.00
_cell.angle_gamma   90.00
#
_symmetry.space_group_name_H-M   'P 1'
#
loop_
_entity.id
_entity.type
_entity.pdbx_description
1 polymer ?
#
loop_
_entity_poly.entity_id
_entity_poly.type
_entity_poly.pdbx_seq_one_letter_code
_entity_poly.pdbx_strand_id
1 'polypeptide(L)'
;MLQKLQSHLSQPVSAAPLAVFRVIFGGMMLASVLRFIGKDWVTELYVQPKVYFPYYGFEWVQPLGEAGMYALFTLMALAALGIMLGLFYRFSALLFFLSFTYVELIDKTNYLNHYYFVSVVALLLVLVPAHRHFSVDVLRKHGLWVSHVPRWAVLIFQLQLGLVYFYAGIAKLNPDWLLEAMPLRYWLPAHTHLPLIGPLLDEVWVAYLFCWFGAFYDLTIPFFLSWRRSRLLAYATVVVFHVLTAVLFQIGMFPYIMMVSTLIFFSPAFHERLLGLFRSIAKVPKPALPRFAGTAGQPILLGILGFYFLLQVLLPWRYLLYPGQLFWTEQGYRFSWRVMLMEKTGTTFFYVRHPKTGFETEINNRDYLTVNQEKQMATQPDMILQYAHMLQQDFAERGMPGVEVRAEVYVSMNGRGSRLLIDPKVNLAAEKESFLPKPWILPLEDVAPPQNAVGQN
;
A
#
# COMPACT_ATOMS: atom_id res chain seq x y z
N MET A 1 14.56 27.55 17.01
CA MET A 1 13.47 26.86 16.28
C MET A 1 13.20 25.46 16.82
N LEU A 2 14.22 24.59 16.91
CA LEU A 2 14.12 23.20 17.41
C LEU A 2 13.50 23.08 18.82
N GLN A 3 13.91 23.90 19.78
CA GLN A 3 13.34 23.89 21.14
C GLN A 3 11.83 24.23 21.17
N LYS A 4 11.38 25.17 20.33
CA LYS A 4 9.95 25.53 20.21
C LYS A 4 9.14 24.36 19.61
N LEU A 5 9.70 23.67 18.62
CA LEU A 5 9.08 22.49 18.02
C LEU A 5 9.00 21.33 19.02
N GLN A 6 10.07 21.04 19.74
CA GLN A 6 10.09 19.99 20.77
C GLN A 6 9.06 20.27 21.86
N SER A 7 9.01 21.52 22.36
CA SER A 7 7.98 21.95 23.32
C SER A 7 6.57 21.72 22.77
N HIS A 8 6.30 22.10 21.52
CA HIS A 8 5.00 21.88 20.89
C HIS A 8 4.64 20.39 20.74
N LEU A 9 5.59 19.54 20.34
CA LEU A 9 5.39 18.10 20.15
C LEU A 9 5.19 17.34 21.47
N SER A 10 5.78 17.82 22.56
CA SER A 10 5.66 17.21 23.89
C SER A 10 4.46 17.71 24.69
N GLN A 11 3.73 18.72 24.21
CA GLN A 11 2.53 19.23 24.90
C GLN A 11 1.50 18.12 25.13
N PRO A 12 0.91 18.02 26.34
CA PRO A 12 -0.08 17.01 26.65
C PRO A 12 -1.38 17.28 25.88
N VAL A 13 -1.87 16.25 25.20
CA VAL A 13 -3.17 16.23 24.52
C VAL A 13 -3.96 14.99 24.96
N SER A 14 -5.28 14.99 24.79
CA SER A 14 -6.10 13.84 25.14
C SER A 14 -5.63 12.55 24.45
N ALA A 15 -5.61 11.46 25.20
CA ALA A 15 -5.31 10.11 24.69
C ALA A 15 -6.47 9.48 23.90
N ALA A 16 -7.68 10.07 23.94
CA ALA A 16 -8.88 9.49 23.35
C ALA A 16 -8.78 9.25 21.83
N PRO A 17 -8.26 10.19 20.99
CA PRO A 17 -8.08 9.93 19.56
C PRO A 17 -7.22 8.71 19.27
N LEU A 18 -6.13 8.55 20.03
CA LEU A 18 -5.22 7.42 19.87
C LEU A 18 -5.86 6.09 20.29
N ALA A 19 -6.67 6.09 21.36
CA ALA A 19 -7.40 4.90 21.80
C ALA A 19 -8.45 4.47 20.78
N VAL A 20 -9.23 5.41 20.23
CA VAL A 20 -10.20 5.11 19.16
C VAL A 20 -9.49 4.59 17.92
N PHE A 21 -8.41 5.26 17.48
CA PHE A 21 -7.62 4.82 16.34
C PHE A 21 -7.10 3.39 16.50
N ARG A 22 -6.60 3.03 17.69
CA ARG A 22 -6.20 1.66 18.02
C ARG A 22 -7.35 0.66 17.87
N VAL A 23 -8.52 0.97 18.41
CA VAL A 23 -9.70 0.09 18.34
C VAL A 23 -10.13 -0.12 16.89
N ILE A 24 -10.33 0.96 16.13
CA ILE A 24 -10.83 0.86 14.75
C ILE A 24 -9.80 0.19 13.83
N PHE A 25 -8.51 0.51 13.98
CA PHE A 25 -7.45 -0.12 13.18
C PHE A 25 -7.36 -1.61 13.49
N GLY A 26 -7.27 -1.99 14.77
CA GLY A 26 -7.22 -3.40 15.17
C GLY A 26 -8.44 -4.19 14.71
N GLY A 27 -9.64 -3.61 14.85
CA GLY A 27 -10.88 -4.24 14.38
C GLY A 27 -10.93 -4.38 12.86
N MET A 28 -10.46 -3.38 12.11
CA MET A 28 -10.43 -3.45 10.66
C MET A 28 -9.40 -4.47 10.16
N MET A 29 -8.23 -4.54 10.79
CA MET A 29 -7.22 -5.55 10.46
C MET A 29 -7.70 -6.96 10.80
N LEU A 30 -8.36 -7.15 11.95
CA LEU A 30 -8.95 -8.43 12.30
C LEU A 30 -9.97 -8.89 11.25
N ALA A 31 -10.91 -8.01 10.87
CA ALA A 31 -11.89 -8.32 9.83
C ALA A 31 -11.22 -8.61 8.47
N SER A 32 -10.16 -7.85 8.12
CA SER A 32 -9.41 -8.07 6.88
C SER A 32 -8.72 -9.43 6.86
N VAL A 33 -8.03 -9.81 7.95
CA VAL A 33 -7.33 -11.09 8.06
C VAL A 33 -8.32 -12.26 8.04
N LEU A 34 -9.43 -12.16 8.78
CA LEU A 34 -10.48 -13.19 8.76
C LEU A 34 -11.13 -13.32 7.38
N ARG A 35 -11.36 -12.21 6.68
CA ARG A 35 -11.84 -12.22 5.28
C ARG A 35 -10.83 -12.89 4.35
N PHE A 36 -9.53 -12.61 4.53
CA PHE A 36 -8.45 -13.20 3.73
C PHE A 36 -8.42 -14.72 3.88
N ILE A 37 -8.52 -15.21 5.12
CA ILE A 37 -8.64 -16.65 5.42
C ILE A 37 -9.95 -17.22 4.82
N GLY A 38 -11.09 -16.56 5.05
CA GLY A 38 -12.40 -17.02 4.58
C GLY A 38 -12.59 -17.00 3.05
N LYS A 39 -11.72 -16.29 2.33
CA LYS A 39 -11.65 -16.30 0.86
C LYS A 39 -10.67 -17.34 0.30
N ASP A 40 -10.03 -18.12 1.17
CA ASP A 40 -8.99 -19.09 0.85
C ASP A 40 -7.75 -18.49 0.15
N TRP A 41 -7.55 -17.18 0.31
CA TRP A 41 -6.42 -16.48 -0.28
C TRP A 41 -5.08 -16.86 0.38
N VAL A 42 -5.10 -17.47 1.57
CA VAL A 42 -3.88 -18.04 2.17
C VAL A 42 -3.35 -19.16 1.29
N THR A 43 -4.23 -20.08 0.87
CA THR A 43 -3.88 -21.20 0.00
C THR A 43 -3.53 -20.71 -1.39
N GLU A 44 -4.39 -19.88 -1.98
CA GLU A 44 -4.25 -19.39 -3.35
C GLU A 44 -2.94 -18.61 -3.56
N LEU A 45 -2.54 -17.79 -2.58
CA LEU A 45 -1.42 -16.85 -2.74
C LEU A 45 -0.12 -17.30 -2.08
N TYR A 46 -0.13 -18.24 -1.13
CA TYR A 46 1.07 -18.61 -0.35
C TYR A 46 1.29 -20.11 -0.16
N VAL A 47 0.41 -20.97 -0.70
CA VAL A 47 0.57 -22.43 -0.63
C VAL A 47 0.65 -23.04 -2.03
N GLN A 48 -0.27 -22.70 -2.91
CA GLN A 48 -0.35 -23.23 -4.28
C GLN A 48 0.73 -22.71 -5.24
N PRO A 49 1.20 -21.44 -5.17
CA PRO A 49 2.21 -20.95 -6.11
C PRO A 49 3.51 -21.75 -6.01
N LYS A 50 4.05 -22.13 -7.18
CA LYS A 50 5.31 -22.89 -7.29
C LYS A 50 6.55 -22.01 -7.12
N VAL A 51 6.42 -20.74 -7.47
CA VAL A 51 7.48 -19.73 -7.39
C VAL A 51 6.90 -18.46 -6.78
N TYR A 52 7.77 -17.59 -6.25
CA TYR A 52 7.43 -16.32 -5.63
C TYR A 52 8.38 -15.23 -6.10
N PHE A 53 7.92 -13.99 -6.17
CA PHE A 53 8.73 -12.85 -6.60
C PHE A 53 9.19 -12.01 -5.39
N PRO A 54 10.38 -12.30 -4.81
CA PRO A 54 10.84 -11.61 -3.61
C PRO A 54 11.23 -10.17 -3.89
N TYR A 55 11.10 -9.30 -2.90
CA TYR A 55 11.71 -7.96 -2.96
C TYR A 55 13.23 -8.06 -2.91
N TYR A 56 13.91 -7.17 -3.63
CA TYR A 56 15.37 -7.11 -3.61
C TYR A 56 15.89 -6.91 -2.18
N GLY A 57 16.79 -7.80 -1.73
CA GLY A 57 17.31 -7.85 -0.35
C GLY A 57 16.45 -8.64 0.65
N PHE A 58 15.31 -9.18 0.21
CA PHE A 58 14.40 -10.01 1.00
C PHE A 58 14.16 -11.39 0.37
N GLU A 59 15.10 -11.88 -0.43
CA GLU A 59 15.03 -13.19 -1.08
C GLU A 59 14.98 -14.36 -0.08
N TRP A 60 15.39 -14.12 1.17
CA TRP A 60 15.32 -15.08 2.28
C TRP A 60 13.91 -15.21 2.88
N VAL A 61 12.98 -14.32 2.55
CA VAL A 61 11.59 -14.38 3.04
C VAL A 61 10.80 -15.33 2.14
N GLN A 62 10.41 -16.48 2.69
CA GLN A 62 9.76 -17.57 1.94
C GLN A 62 8.50 -18.03 2.67
N PRO A 63 7.50 -18.62 1.99
CA PRO A 63 6.32 -19.16 2.66
C PRO A 63 6.70 -20.29 3.63
N LEU A 64 5.95 -20.42 4.72
CA LEU A 64 6.25 -21.36 5.81
C LEU A 64 5.60 -22.75 5.60
N GLY A 65 5.27 -23.10 4.36
CA GLY A 65 4.39 -24.22 4.03
C GLY A 65 2.95 -24.01 4.51
N GLU A 66 2.04 -24.92 4.13
CA GLU A 66 0.60 -24.75 4.38
C GLU A 66 0.26 -24.52 5.87
N ALA A 67 0.67 -25.45 6.74
CA ALA A 67 0.40 -25.36 8.18
C ALA A 67 1.03 -24.09 8.80
N GLY A 68 2.25 -23.73 8.37
CA GLY A 68 2.95 -22.54 8.85
C GLY A 68 2.25 -21.24 8.43
N MET A 69 1.74 -21.19 7.19
CA MET A 69 0.99 -20.03 6.70
C MET A 69 -0.33 -19.85 7.46
N TYR A 70 -1.13 -20.91 7.67
CA TYR A 70 -2.36 -20.80 8.46
C TYR A 70 -2.11 -20.46 9.94
N ALA A 71 -1.03 -20.99 10.52
CA ALA A 71 -0.60 -20.62 11.87
C ALA A 71 -0.23 -19.12 11.93
N LEU A 72 0.52 -18.62 10.95
CA LEU A 72 0.93 -17.22 10.85
C LEU A 72 -0.28 -16.28 10.70
N PHE A 73 -1.25 -16.62 9.86
CA PHE A 73 -2.48 -15.84 9.68
C PHE A 73 -3.37 -15.87 10.92
N THR A 74 -3.44 -16.99 11.63
CA THR A 74 -4.15 -17.09 12.91
C THR A 74 -3.47 -16.22 13.98
N LEU A 75 -2.14 -16.27 14.07
CA LEU A 75 -1.35 -15.42 14.95
C LEU A 75 -1.56 -13.93 14.65
N MET A 76 -1.60 -13.58 13.37
CA MET A 76 -1.87 -12.22 12.90
C MET A 76 -3.28 -11.76 13.30
N ALA A 77 -4.30 -12.61 13.18
CA ALA A 77 -5.67 -12.31 13.63
C ALA A 77 -5.72 -12.10 15.15
N LEU A 78 -5.08 -12.97 15.93
CA LEU A 78 -5.00 -12.82 17.39
C LEU A 78 -4.24 -11.54 17.79
N ALA A 79 -3.19 -11.19 17.05
CA ALA A 79 -2.44 -9.95 17.26
C ALA A 79 -3.31 -8.72 16.95
N ALA A 80 -4.08 -8.72 15.85
CA ALA A 80 -5.03 -7.66 15.52
C ALA A 80 -6.13 -7.52 16.58
N LEU A 81 -6.66 -8.64 17.09
CA LEU A 81 -7.60 -8.65 18.22
C LEU A 81 -6.96 -8.06 19.48
N GLY A 82 -5.73 -8.44 19.79
CA GLY A 82 -4.94 -7.89 20.90
C GLY A 82 -4.72 -6.39 20.76
N ILE A 83 -4.46 -5.88 19.55
CA ILE A 83 -4.41 -4.44 19.25
C ILE A 83 -5.77 -3.81 19.51
N MET A 84 -6.87 -4.38 19.00
CA MET A 84 -8.24 -3.84 19.12
C MET A 84 -8.71 -3.75 20.58
N LEU A 85 -8.37 -4.74 21.40
CA LEU A 85 -8.72 -4.77 22.82
C LEU A 85 -7.70 -4.01 23.69
N GLY A 86 -6.48 -3.86 23.19
CA GLY A 86 -5.36 -3.27 23.91
C GLY A 86 -4.94 -4.20 25.04
N LEU A 87 -4.83 -5.48 24.71
CA LEU A 87 -4.41 -6.58 25.56
C LEU A 87 -2.99 -6.97 25.17
N PHE A 88 -2.05 -6.96 26.12
CA PHE A 88 -0.61 -7.15 25.84
C PHE A 88 -0.14 -6.26 24.69
N TYR A 89 -0.64 -5.02 24.64
CA TYR A 89 -0.69 -4.25 23.42
C TYR A 89 0.65 -4.05 22.71
N ARG A 90 1.74 -3.81 23.46
CA ARG A 90 3.07 -3.62 22.85
C ARG A 90 3.52 -4.89 22.12
N PHE A 91 3.26 -6.04 22.71
CA PHE A 91 3.55 -7.34 22.11
C PHE A 91 2.61 -7.60 20.92
N SER A 92 1.30 -7.37 21.07
CA SER A 92 0.34 -7.55 19.96
C SER A 92 0.62 -6.64 18.77
N ALA A 93 0.99 -5.37 19.01
CA ALA A 93 1.36 -4.44 17.94
C ALA A 93 2.63 -4.89 17.21
N LEU A 94 3.65 -5.32 17.96
CA LEU A 94 4.90 -5.83 17.39
C LEU A 94 4.66 -7.11 16.60
N LEU A 95 3.89 -8.04 17.15
CA LEU A 95 3.57 -9.31 16.52
C LEU A 95 2.75 -9.14 15.24
N PHE A 96 1.81 -8.21 15.24
CA PHE A 96 1.05 -7.87 14.05
C PHE A 96 1.94 -7.21 12.99
N PHE A 97 2.79 -6.26 13.38
CA PHE A 97 3.75 -5.63 12.46
C PHE A 97 4.64 -6.68 11.80
N LEU A 98 5.28 -7.55 12.59
CA LEU A 98 6.19 -8.57 12.09
C LEU A 98 5.46 -9.59 11.20
N SER A 99 4.31 -10.11 11.63
CA SER A 99 3.58 -11.12 10.85
C SER A 99 2.99 -10.54 9.57
N PHE A 100 2.37 -9.35 9.62
CA PHE A 100 1.80 -8.70 8.45
C PHE A 100 2.90 -8.32 7.44
N THR A 101 3.97 -7.66 7.91
CA THR A 101 5.09 -7.27 7.02
C THR A 101 5.83 -8.49 6.46
N TYR A 102 5.96 -9.58 7.21
CA TYR A 102 6.52 -10.84 6.69
C TYR A 102 5.72 -11.35 5.49
N VAL A 103 4.40 -11.47 5.64
CA VAL A 103 3.51 -11.95 4.56
C VAL A 103 3.62 -11.06 3.32
N GLU A 104 3.63 -9.74 3.50
CA GLU A 104 3.78 -8.80 2.40
C GLU A 104 5.13 -8.86 1.67
N LEU A 105 6.18 -9.35 2.34
CA LEU A 105 7.52 -9.47 1.76
C LEU A 105 7.74 -10.79 0.99
N ILE A 106 6.86 -11.79 1.15
CA ILE A 106 6.98 -13.09 0.46
C ILE A 106 6.89 -12.92 -1.06
N ASP A 107 5.87 -12.19 -1.53
CA ASP A 107 5.60 -12.09 -2.96
C ASP A 107 5.11 -10.69 -3.34
N LYS A 108 5.93 -9.98 -4.12
CA LYS A 108 5.60 -8.63 -4.61
C LYS A 108 4.46 -8.63 -5.63
N THR A 109 4.05 -9.79 -6.17
CA THR A 109 2.86 -9.87 -7.06
C THR A 109 1.57 -9.45 -6.36
N ASN A 110 1.57 -9.49 -5.02
CA ASN A 110 0.46 -9.08 -4.17
C ASN A 110 0.62 -7.64 -3.63
N TYR A 111 1.66 -6.91 -4.08
CA TYR A 111 1.97 -5.57 -3.58
C TYR A 111 0.80 -4.60 -3.80
N LEU A 112 0.38 -3.94 -2.71
CA LEU A 112 -0.52 -2.80 -2.75
C LEU A 112 0.00 -1.71 -1.82
N ASN A 113 -0.06 -0.44 -2.25
CA ASN A 113 0.37 0.70 -1.40
C ASN A 113 -0.34 0.75 -0.05
N HIS A 114 -1.57 0.20 0.03
CA HIS A 114 -2.32 0.17 1.28
C HIS A 114 -1.88 -0.93 2.24
N TYR A 115 -1.33 -2.05 1.75
CA TYR A 115 -0.70 -3.03 2.64
C TYR A 115 0.64 -2.51 3.17
N TYR A 116 1.39 -1.77 2.33
CA TYR A 116 2.53 -1.00 2.81
C TYR A 116 2.11 0.01 3.91
N PHE A 117 1.00 0.73 3.72
CA PHE A 117 0.45 1.62 4.74
C PHE A 117 0.10 0.89 6.05
N VAL A 118 -0.48 -0.31 5.98
CA VAL A 118 -0.79 -1.13 7.17
C VAL A 118 0.48 -1.50 7.93
N SER A 119 1.53 -1.95 7.25
CA SER A 119 2.84 -2.23 7.87
C SER A 119 3.40 -1.00 8.58
N VAL A 120 3.33 0.16 7.92
CA VAL A 120 3.76 1.45 8.47
C VAL A 120 2.96 1.83 9.72
N VAL A 121 1.63 1.75 9.68
CA VAL A 121 0.78 2.12 10.82
C VAL A 121 0.98 1.14 11.98
N ALA A 122 1.14 -0.15 11.70
CA ALA A 122 1.47 -1.15 12.71
C ALA A 122 2.78 -0.82 13.42
N LEU A 123 3.84 -0.46 12.68
CA LEU A 123 5.10 0.00 13.26
C LEU A 123 4.93 1.24 14.13
N LEU A 124 4.18 2.26 13.66
CA LEU A 124 3.92 3.47 14.45
C LEU A 124 3.12 3.15 15.74
N LEU A 125 2.18 2.20 15.68
CA LEU A 125 1.46 1.70 16.86
C LEU A 125 2.41 1.07 17.88
N VAL A 126 3.44 0.34 17.47
CA VAL A 126 4.45 -0.21 18.39
C VAL A 126 5.07 0.88 19.26
N LEU A 127 5.22 2.10 18.74
CA LEU A 127 5.93 3.21 19.40
C LEU A 127 5.06 4.00 20.39
N VAL A 128 3.74 4.02 20.22
CA VAL A 128 2.83 4.88 21.00
C VAL A 128 2.13 4.15 22.15
N PRO A 129 1.79 4.83 23.26
CA PRO A 129 1.13 4.20 24.40
C PRO A 129 -0.40 4.08 24.22
N ALA A 130 -0.89 3.58 23.08
CA ALA A 130 -2.33 3.60 22.77
C ALA A 130 -3.20 2.73 23.68
N HIS A 131 -2.60 1.73 24.35
CA HIS A 131 -3.27 0.91 25.36
C HIS A 131 -3.47 1.61 26.69
N ARG A 132 -2.84 2.76 26.96
CA ARG A 132 -2.96 3.41 28.27
C ARG A 132 -4.30 4.16 28.45
N HIS A 133 -5.20 4.08 27.47
CA HIS A 133 -6.54 4.65 27.55
C HIS A 133 -7.56 3.72 26.90
N PHE A 134 -8.65 3.39 27.62
CA PHE A 134 -9.73 2.52 27.14
C PHE A 134 -9.23 1.18 26.58
N SER A 135 -8.70 0.29 27.42
CA SER A 135 -8.15 -1.00 27.00
C SER A 135 -8.26 -2.07 28.08
N VAL A 136 -8.08 -3.34 27.70
CA VAL A 136 -8.00 -4.45 28.66
C VAL A 136 -6.75 -4.37 29.53
N ASP A 137 -5.60 -3.89 29.02
CA ASP A 137 -4.39 -3.70 29.82
C ASP A 137 -4.62 -2.72 30.99
N VAL A 138 -5.41 -1.67 30.77
CA VAL A 138 -5.80 -0.74 31.86
C VAL A 138 -6.74 -1.41 32.86
N LEU A 139 -7.69 -2.24 32.41
CA LEU A 139 -8.57 -2.98 33.32
C LEU A 139 -7.79 -3.96 34.20
N ARG A 140 -6.77 -4.62 33.64
CA ARG A 140 -5.87 -5.54 34.36
C ARG A 140 -4.94 -4.80 35.31
N LYS A 141 -4.42 -3.64 34.90
CA LYS A 141 -3.49 -2.82 35.68
C LYS A 141 -3.89 -1.34 35.61
N HIS A 142 -4.79 -0.94 36.50
CA HIS A 142 -5.35 0.42 36.60
C HIS A 142 -4.30 1.54 36.67
N GLY A 143 -3.11 1.26 37.24
CA GLY A 143 -1.99 2.20 37.28
C GLY A 143 -1.46 2.63 35.92
N LEU A 144 -1.73 1.86 34.85
CA LEU A 144 -1.33 2.20 33.49
C LEU A 144 -2.14 3.36 32.89
N TRP A 145 -3.35 3.62 33.39
CA TRP A 145 -4.26 4.57 32.76
C TRP A 145 -3.71 6.00 32.71
N VAL A 146 -3.90 6.64 31.55
CA VAL A 146 -3.61 8.06 31.32
C VAL A 146 -4.77 8.74 30.59
N SER A 147 -5.04 10.00 30.92
CA SER A 147 -5.94 10.85 30.14
C SER A 147 -5.21 11.59 29.02
N HIS A 148 -3.91 11.83 29.18
CA HIS A 148 -3.12 12.62 28.24
C HIS A 148 -1.84 11.91 27.77
N VAL A 149 -1.51 12.12 26.50
CA VAL A 149 -0.29 11.69 25.82
C VAL A 149 0.41 12.91 25.21
N PRO A 150 1.72 12.85 24.93
CA PRO A 150 2.38 13.92 24.17
C PRO A 150 1.76 14.05 22.77
N ARG A 151 1.65 15.29 22.27
CA ARG A 151 1.02 15.62 20.98
C ARG A 151 1.55 14.80 19.81
N TRP A 152 2.86 14.53 19.76
CA TRP A 152 3.47 13.75 18.69
C TRP A 152 2.80 12.37 18.53
N ALA A 153 2.33 11.73 19.61
CA ALA A 153 1.77 10.38 19.57
C ALA A 153 0.47 10.30 18.75
N VAL A 154 -0.24 11.43 18.58
CA VAL A 154 -1.39 11.55 17.68
C VAL A 154 -0.94 12.08 16.31
N LEU A 155 -0.04 13.07 16.32
CA LEU A 155 0.38 13.77 15.11
C LEU A 155 1.07 12.85 14.08
N ILE A 156 1.83 11.83 14.52
CA ILE A 156 2.49 10.92 13.57
C ILE A 156 1.50 10.19 12.65
N PHE A 157 0.31 9.83 13.14
CA PHE A 157 -0.71 9.18 12.32
C PHE A 157 -1.41 10.17 11.38
N GLN A 158 -1.67 11.39 11.86
CA GLN A 158 -2.19 12.47 11.03
C GLN A 158 -1.22 12.81 9.90
N LEU A 159 0.08 12.91 10.21
CA LEU A 159 1.13 13.17 9.23
C LEU A 159 1.25 12.02 8.24
N GLN A 160 1.25 10.76 8.70
CA GLN A 160 1.34 9.61 7.81
C GLN A 160 0.14 9.52 6.85
N LEU A 161 -1.09 9.67 7.35
CA LEU A 161 -2.29 9.75 6.51
C LEU A 161 -2.22 10.92 5.54
N GLY A 162 -1.76 12.08 6.01
CA GLY A 162 -1.57 13.26 5.18
C GLY A 162 -0.57 13.04 4.06
N LEU A 163 0.56 12.37 4.33
CA LEU A 163 1.56 12.03 3.31
C LEU A 163 1.00 11.07 2.26
N VAL A 164 0.21 10.07 2.66
CA VAL A 164 -0.43 9.14 1.71
C VAL A 164 -1.31 9.91 0.72
N TYR A 165 -2.22 10.74 1.22
CA TYR A 165 -3.08 11.57 0.36
C TYR A 165 -2.27 12.55 -0.48
N PHE A 166 -1.37 13.31 0.14
CA PHE A 166 -0.62 14.35 -0.54
C PHE A 166 0.21 13.77 -1.69
N TYR A 167 0.88 12.64 -1.49
CA TYR A 167 1.63 11.97 -2.56
C TYR A 167 0.73 11.28 -3.60
N ALA A 168 -0.43 10.74 -3.19
CA ALA A 168 -1.42 10.27 -4.17
C ALA A 168 -1.90 11.40 -5.10
N GLY A 169 -1.98 12.64 -4.58
CA GLY A 169 -2.29 13.85 -5.33
C GLY A 169 -1.14 14.33 -6.21
N ILE A 170 0.09 14.41 -5.68
CA ILE A 170 1.29 14.75 -6.47
C ILE A 170 1.44 13.79 -7.65
N ALA A 171 1.21 12.50 -7.43
CA ALA A 171 1.38 11.51 -8.47
C ALA A 171 0.36 11.66 -9.62
N LYS A 172 -0.77 12.34 -9.39
CA LYS A 172 -1.77 12.71 -10.39
C LYS A 172 -1.43 13.99 -11.17
N LEU A 173 -0.40 14.73 -10.77
CA LEU A 173 0.07 15.92 -11.49
C LEU A 173 0.97 15.53 -12.67
N ASN A 174 0.38 14.84 -13.65
CA ASN A 174 1.07 14.41 -14.86
C ASN A 174 0.16 14.55 -16.10
N PRO A 175 0.73 14.60 -17.32
CA PRO A 175 -0.04 14.81 -18.55
C PRO A 175 -1.12 13.75 -18.79
N ASP A 176 -0.80 12.46 -18.62
CA ASP A 176 -1.77 11.36 -18.83
C ASP A 176 -3.01 11.55 -17.96
N TRP A 177 -2.82 11.92 -16.70
CA TRP A 177 -3.93 12.09 -15.76
C TRP A 177 -4.73 13.37 -16.03
N LEU A 178 -4.08 14.53 -16.14
CA LEU A 178 -4.76 15.83 -16.18
C LEU A 178 -5.20 16.25 -17.59
N LEU A 179 -4.41 15.93 -18.61
CA LEU A 179 -4.62 16.39 -19.99
C LEU A 179 -5.26 15.31 -20.86
N GLU A 180 -5.03 14.03 -20.58
CA GLU A 180 -5.59 12.92 -21.36
C GLU A 180 -6.73 12.17 -20.64
N ALA A 181 -6.99 12.53 -19.38
CA ALA A 181 -7.95 11.84 -18.50
C ALA A 181 -7.71 10.32 -18.39
N MET A 182 -6.47 9.87 -18.58
CA MET A 182 -6.07 8.48 -18.50
C MET A 182 -5.62 8.12 -17.08
N PRO A 183 -5.92 6.89 -16.61
CA PRO A 183 -6.67 5.83 -17.31
C PRO A 183 -8.20 5.90 -17.13
N LEU A 184 -8.74 6.91 -16.44
CA LEU A 184 -10.16 6.97 -16.09
C LEU A 184 -11.08 6.96 -17.32
N ARG A 185 -10.64 7.55 -18.43
CA ARG A 185 -11.36 7.55 -19.70
C ARG A 185 -11.66 6.13 -20.23
N TYR A 186 -10.84 5.13 -19.90
CA TYR A 186 -11.11 3.72 -20.21
C TYR A 186 -11.87 2.98 -19.11
N TRP A 187 -11.64 3.32 -17.85
CA TRP A 187 -12.22 2.57 -16.73
C TRP A 187 -13.68 2.93 -16.43
N LEU A 188 -14.05 4.20 -16.62
CA LEU A 188 -15.41 4.65 -16.29
C LEU A 188 -16.49 4.01 -17.19
N PRO A 189 -16.32 3.88 -18.52
CA PRO A 189 -17.33 3.26 -19.39
C PRO A 189 -17.72 1.82 -19.01
N ALA A 190 -16.82 1.05 -18.37
CA ALA A 190 -17.12 -0.29 -17.88
C ALA A 190 -18.20 -0.32 -16.77
N HIS A 191 -18.55 0.85 -16.21
CA HIS A 191 -19.45 1.01 -15.09
C HIS A 191 -20.77 1.71 -15.47
N THR A 192 -21.11 1.78 -16.76
CA THR A 192 -22.35 2.40 -17.27
C THR A 192 -23.63 1.74 -16.76
N HIS A 193 -23.54 0.50 -16.24
CA HIS A 193 -24.63 -0.23 -15.61
C HIS A 193 -25.01 0.28 -14.20
N LEU A 194 -24.21 1.16 -13.59
CA LEU A 194 -24.47 1.65 -12.24
C LEU A 194 -25.72 2.55 -12.20
N PRO A 195 -26.57 2.41 -11.16
CA PRO A 195 -27.72 3.30 -11.01
C PRO A 195 -27.26 4.75 -10.76
N LEU A 196 -28.07 5.71 -11.20
CA LEU A 196 -27.90 7.16 -11.05
C LEU A 196 -26.73 7.77 -11.85
N ILE A 197 -25.52 7.23 -11.73
CA ILE A 197 -24.31 7.81 -12.34
C ILE A 197 -23.88 7.11 -13.63
N GLY A 198 -24.30 5.86 -13.86
CA GLY A 198 -23.86 5.03 -14.98
C GLY A 198 -23.91 5.71 -16.34
N PRO A 199 -25.04 6.34 -16.75
CA PRO A 199 -25.12 7.03 -18.04
C PRO A 199 -24.11 8.16 -18.21
N LEU A 200 -23.67 8.81 -17.12
CA LEU A 200 -22.65 9.85 -17.17
C LEU A 200 -21.23 9.29 -17.29
N LEU A 201 -21.00 8.04 -16.89
CA LEU A 201 -19.64 7.46 -16.87
C LEU A 201 -19.08 7.14 -18.26
N ASP A 202 -19.91 7.16 -19.30
CA ASP A 202 -19.47 7.04 -20.70
C ASP A 202 -18.95 8.38 -21.27
N GLU A 203 -19.35 9.50 -20.65
CA GLU A 203 -19.03 10.84 -21.11
C GLU A 203 -17.58 11.23 -20.81
N VAL A 204 -16.82 11.62 -21.84
CA VAL A 204 -15.39 11.96 -21.72
C VAL A 204 -15.15 13.08 -20.71
N TRP A 205 -16.01 14.10 -20.67
CA TRP A 205 -15.86 15.22 -19.73
C TRP A 205 -15.96 14.77 -18.26
N VAL A 206 -16.66 13.67 -17.98
CA VAL A 206 -16.76 13.10 -16.62
C VAL A 206 -15.43 12.47 -16.21
N ALA A 207 -14.71 11.82 -17.13
CA ALA A 207 -13.35 11.35 -16.86
C ALA A 207 -12.41 12.51 -16.49
N TYR A 208 -12.45 13.61 -17.23
CA TYR A 208 -11.69 14.81 -16.90
C TYR A 208 -12.08 15.38 -15.53
N LEU A 209 -13.38 15.48 -15.24
CA LEU A 209 -13.86 15.94 -13.95
C LEU A 209 -13.30 15.06 -12.82
N PHE A 210 -13.35 13.74 -12.95
CA PHE A 210 -12.82 12.80 -11.96
C PHE A 210 -11.30 12.94 -11.80
N CYS A 211 -10.55 13.11 -12.89
CA CYS A 211 -9.11 13.29 -12.83
C CYS A 211 -8.73 14.59 -12.09
N TRP A 212 -9.28 15.73 -12.51
CA TRP A 212 -8.99 17.02 -11.88
C TRP A 212 -9.46 17.08 -10.44
N PHE A 213 -10.67 16.58 -10.17
CA PHE A 213 -11.18 16.48 -8.81
C PHE A 213 -10.30 15.58 -7.95
N GLY A 214 -9.94 14.37 -8.42
CA GLY A 214 -9.10 13.43 -7.67
C GLY A 214 -7.73 14.00 -7.33
N ALA A 215 -7.09 14.73 -8.26
CA ALA A 215 -5.81 15.40 -8.01
C ALA A 215 -5.95 16.50 -6.95
N PHE A 216 -6.91 17.41 -7.13
CA PHE A 216 -7.16 18.50 -6.17
C PHE A 216 -7.56 17.97 -4.79
N TYR A 217 -8.42 16.95 -4.76
CA TYR A 217 -8.92 16.34 -3.56
C TYR A 217 -7.79 15.73 -2.73
N ASP A 218 -6.97 14.87 -3.33
CA ASP A 218 -5.87 14.20 -2.64
C ASP A 218 -4.82 15.20 -2.12
N LEU A 219 -4.53 16.26 -2.89
CA LEU A 219 -3.60 17.31 -2.48
C LEU A 219 -4.11 18.13 -1.29
N THR A 220 -5.43 18.29 -1.14
CA THR A 220 -6.00 19.27 -0.20
C THR A 220 -6.69 18.65 1.01
N ILE A 221 -7.16 17.41 0.92
CA ILE A 221 -7.98 16.80 1.97
C ILE A 221 -7.32 16.73 3.35
N PRO A 222 -6.00 16.47 3.51
CA PRO A 222 -5.38 16.46 4.84
C PRO A 222 -5.47 17.82 5.53
N PHE A 223 -5.38 18.91 4.77
CA PHE A 223 -5.47 20.28 5.28
C PHE A 223 -6.90 20.63 5.69
N PHE A 224 -7.89 20.24 4.88
CA PHE A 224 -9.30 20.45 5.21
C PHE A 224 -9.79 19.61 6.39
N LEU A 225 -9.27 18.40 6.59
CA LEU A 225 -9.51 17.59 7.80
C LEU A 225 -8.87 18.21 9.04
N SER A 226 -7.68 18.79 8.88
CA SER A 226 -6.95 19.47 9.96
C SER A 226 -7.65 20.76 10.40
N TRP A 227 -8.26 21.49 9.45
CA TRP A 227 -8.96 22.73 9.76
C TRP A 227 -10.33 22.47 10.43
N ARG A 228 -10.45 22.94 11.67
CA ARG A 228 -11.62 22.70 12.53
C ARG A 228 -12.96 23.08 11.89
N ARG A 229 -13.00 24.16 11.09
CA ARG A 229 -14.25 24.68 10.51
C ARG A 229 -14.75 23.83 9.33
N SER A 230 -13.84 23.30 8.51
CA SER A 230 -14.18 22.46 7.35
C SER A 230 -14.33 20.97 7.67
N ARG A 231 -13.78 20.50 8.80
CA ARG A 231 -13.59 19.07 9.08
C ARG A 231 -14.80 18.16 8.83
N LEU A 232 -16.00 18.57 9.23
CA LEU A 232 -17.20 17.73 9.06
C LEU A 232 -17.54 17.55 7.58
N LEU A 233 -17.52 18.65 6.82
CA LEU A 233 -17.74 18.63 5.37
C LEU A 233 -16.61 17.86 4.66
N ALA A 234 -15.36 18.08 5.06
CA ALA A 234 -14.20 17.35 4.54
C ALA A 234 -14.32 15.83 4.81
N TYR A 235 -14.79 15.43 5.98
CA TYR A 235 -15.00 14.01 6.27
C TYR A 235 -16.16 13.42 5.46
N ALA A 236 -17.24 14.19 5.23
CA ALA A 236 -18.31 13.75 4.34
C ALA A 236 -17.78 13.47 2.92
N THR A 237 -16.88 14.32 2.40
CA THR A 237 -16.24 14.07 1.11
C THR A 237 -15.27 12.90 1.15
N VAL A 238 -14.58 12.62 2.26
CA VAL A 238 -13.81 11.37 2.47
C VAL A 238 -14.68 10.14 2.29
N VAL A 239 -15.86 10.12 2.91
CA VAL A 239 -16.78 8.99 2.79
C VAL A 239 -17.26 8.84 1.35
N VAL A 240 -17.72 9.92 0.71
CA VAL A 240 -18.21 9.87 -0.68
C VAL A 240 -17.10 9.42 -1.64
N PHE A 241 -15.90 10.02 -1.56
CA PHE A 241 -14.78 9.70 -2.42
C PHE A 241 -14.36 8.23 -2.33
N HIS A 242 -14.23 7.71 -1.11
CA HIS A 242 -13.85 6.32 -0.89
C HIS A 242 -14.95 5.32 -1.23
N VAL A 243 -16.23 5.66 -1.00
CA VAL A 243 -17.34 4.82 -1.45
C VAL A 243 -17.36 4.73 -2.98
N LEU A 244 -17.23 5.87 -3.69
CA LEU A 244 -17.15 5.87 -5.16
C LEU A 244 -15.96 5.05 -5.65
N THR A 245 -14.80 5.21 -5.02
CA THR A 245 -13.59 4.46 -5.37
C THR A 245 -13.76 2.95 -5.11
N ALA A 246 -14.41 2.57 -4.01
CA ALA A 246 -14.70 1.17 -3.71
C ALA A 246 -15.63 0.52 -4.74
N VAL A 247 -16.66 1.26 -5.18
CA VAL A 247 -17.62 0.80 -6.18
C VAL A 247 -16.98 0.68 -7.56
N LEU A 248 -16.14 1.64 -7.96
CA LEU A 248 -15.60 1.73 -9.33
C LEU A 248 -14.32 0.91 -9.56
N PHE A 249 -13.49 0.71 -8.53
CA PHE A 249 -12.11 0.28 -8.76
C PHE A 249 -11.67 -0.97 -7.98
N GLN A 250 -12.53 -1.54 -7.14
CA GLN A 250 -12.28 -2.80 -6.39
C GLN A 250 -10.89 -2.87 -5.71
N ILE A 251 -10.38 -1.78 -5.15
CA ILE A 251 -9.03 -1.66 -4.56
C ILE A 251 -8.91 -2.25 -3.14
N GLY A 252 -9.59 -3.36 -2.88
CA GLY A 252 -9.51 -4.10 -1.62
C GLY A 252 -10.00 -3.30 -0.40
N MET A 253 -9.27 -3.43 0.72
CA MET A 253 -9.68 -2.84 2.01
C MET A 253 -9.35 -1.34 2.12
N PHE A 254 -8.61 -0.77 1.18
CA PHE A 254 -8.11 0.61 1.26
C PHE A 254 -9.19 1.66 1.53
N PRO A 255 -10.32 1.70 0.82
CA PRO A 255 -11.32 2.76 1.02
C PRO A 255 -11.86 2.75 2.45
N TYR A 256 -12.12 1.55 3.00
CA TYR A 256 -12.60 1.37 4.36
C TYR A 256 -11.55 1.77 5.39
N ILE A 257 -10.28 1.36 5.19
CA ILE A 257 -9.17 1.73 6.06
C ILE A 257 -9.02 3.25 6.12
N MET A 258 -9.06 3.93 4.98
CA MET A 258 -8.88 5.39 4.92
C MET A 258 -10.05 6.14 5.56
N MET A 259 -11.30 5.72 5.32
CA MET A 259 -12.48 6.31 5.96
C MET A 259 -12.38 6.23 7.49
N VAL A 260 -12.09 5.05 8.06
CA VAL A 260 -12.04 4.92 9.52
C VAL A 260 -10.79 5.59 10.09
N SER A 261 -9.63 5.45 9.45
CA SER A 261 -8.36 5.99 9.96
C SER A 261 -8.34 7.51 10.03
N THR A 262 -9.00 8.20 9.10
CA THR A 262 -9.09 9.67 9.08
C THR A 262 -9.95 10.26 10.20
N LEU A 263 -10.69 9.43 10.96
CA LEU A 263 -11.36 9.89 12.19
C LEU A 263 -10.37 10.49 13.20
N ILE A 264 -9.08 10.11 13.16
CA ILE A 264 -8.04 10.68 14.03
C ILE A 264 -7.87 12.21 13.90
N PHE A 265 -8.37 12.82 12.83
CA PHE A 265 -8.39 14.28 12.67
C PHE A 265 -9.49 14.96 13.50
N PHE A 266 -10.48 14.21 14.01
CA PHE A 266 -11.57 14.76 14.82
C PHE A 266 -11.11 15.20 16.22
N SER A 267 -11.94 16.04 16.84
CA SER A 267 -11.61 16.65 18.14
C SER A 267 -11.52 15.61 19.26
N PRO A 268 -10.75 15.87 20.33
CA PRO A 268 -10.77 15.04 21.53
C PRO A 268 -12.17 14.78 22.09
N ALA A 269 -13.04 15.79 22.06
CA ALA A 269 -14.42 15.67 22.55
C ALA A 269 -15.26 14.66 21.75
N PHE A 270 -15.07 14.58 20.43
CA PHE A 270 -15.70 13.56 19.59
C PHE A 270 -15.28 12.15 20.04
N HIS A 271 -13.98 11.94 20.20
CA HIS A 271 -13.43 10.65 20.59
C HIS A 271 -13.84 10.25 22.01
N GLU A 272 -13.85 11.18 22.97
CA GLU A 272 -14.35 10.92 24.33
C GLU A 272 -15.84 10.57 24.35
N ARG A 273 -16.68 11.19 23.51
CA ARG A 273 -18.09 10.82 23.36
C ARG A 273 -18.24 9.39 22.83
N LEU A 274 -17.48 9.06 21.77
CA LEU A 274 -17.49 7.72 21.19
C LEU A 274 -17.04 6.66 22.21
N LEU A 275 -15.94 6.90 22.93
CA LEU A 275 -15.49 6.03 24.02
C LEU A 275 -16.50 5.96 25.18
N GLY A 276 -17.23 7.04 25.45
CA GLY A 276 -18.30 7.09 26.45
C GLY A 276 -19.42 6.10 26.15
N LEU A 277 -19.83 5.97 24.88
CA LEU A 277 -20.81 4.97 24.46
C LEU A 277 -20.33 3.55 24.78
N PHE A 278 -19.09 3.22 24.41
CA PHE A 278 -18.53 1.90 24.68
C PHE A 278 -18.29 1.64 26.19
N ARG A 279 -17.90 2.66 26.96
CA ARG A 279 -17.77 2.56 28.43
C ARG A 279 -19.10 2.26 29.09
N SER A 280 -20.19 2.87 28.62
CA SER A 280 -21.54 2.63 29.12
C SER A 280 -21.95 1.17 28.90
N ILE A 281 -21.74 0.67 27.68
CA ILE A 281 -22.02 -0.73 27.31
C ILE A 281 -21.18 -1.70 28.15
N ALA A 282 -19.89 -1.42 28.32
CA ALA A 282 -18.96 -2.27 29.05
C ALA A 282 -18.98 -2.06 30.58
N LYS A 283 -19.79 -1.12 31.10
CA LYS A 283 -19.84 -0.73 32.53
C LYS A 283 -18.47 -0.39 33.13
N VAL A 284 -17.59 0.26 32.37
CA VAL A 284 -16.23 0.64 32.80
C VAL A 284 -16.22 2.10 33.30
N PRO A 285 -15.83 2.36 34.57
CA PRO A 285 -15.79 3.72 35.10
C PRO A 285 -14.69 4.56 34.45
N LYS A 286 -14.95 5.86 34.26
CA LYS A 286 -13.94 6.83 33.83
C LYS A 286 -13.17 7.32 35.08
N PRO A 287 -11.83 7.24 35.11
CA PRO A 287 -11.07 7.77 36.23
C PRO A 287 -11.26 9.28 36.40
N ALA A 288 -11.39 9.73 37.65
CA ALA A 288 -11.76 11.11 37.98
C ALA A 288 -10.60 12.11 37.81
N LEU A 289 -9.37 11.71 38.15
CA LEU A 289 -8.20 12.58 38.09
C LEU A 289 -7.42 12.39 36.79
N PRO A 290 -6.98 13.47 36.12
CA PRO A 290 -6.14 13.35 34.94
C PRO A 290 -4.78 12.74 35.29
N ARG A 291 -4.28 11.88 34.40
CA ARG A 291 -2.92 11.31 34.46
C ARG A 291 -2.23 11.51 33.12
N PHE A 292 -0.95 11.84 33.17
CA PHE A 292 -0.15 12.16 31.98
C PHE A 292 0.82 11.00 31.71
N ALA A 293 0.92 10.59 30.44
CA ALA A 293 1.95 9.64 30.03
C ALA A 293 3.34 10.27 30.23
N GLY A 294 4.26 9.49 30.80
CA GLY A 294 5.65 9.92 30.98
C GLY A 294 6.32 10.26 29.66
N THR A 295 7.22 11.25 29.70
CA THR A 295 7.91 11.81 28.54
C THR A 295 9.39 11.39 28.45
N ALA A 296 9.85 10.51 29.34
CA ALA A 296 11.23 10.02 29.34
C ALA A 296 11.57 9.29 28.02
N GLY A 297 12.75 9.55 27.46
CA GLY A 297 13.21 8.96 26.18
C GLY A 297 12.68 9.65 24.90
N GLN A 298 11.87 10.71 25.02
CA GLN A 298 11.30 11.41 23.87
C GLN A 298 12.33 11.98 22.87
N PRO A 299 13.48 12.56 23.25
CA PRO A 299 14.39 13.16 22.28
C PRO A 299 14.92 12.16 21.24
N ILE A 300 15.33 10.96 21.70
CA ILE A 300 15.83 9.90 20.81
C ILE A 300 14.70 9.39 19.91
N LEU A 301 13.53 9.11 20.49
CA LEU A 301 12.37 8.65 19.72
C LEU A 301 11.91 9.69 18.70
N LEU A 302 11.91 10.97 19.04
CA LEU A 302 11.61 12.07 18.11
C LEU A 302 12.67 12.17 17.00
N GLY A 303 13.94 11.89 17.30
CA GLY A 303 15.00 11.77 16.29
C GLY A 303 14.74 10.62 15.31
N ILE A 304 14.40 9.43 15.83
CA ILE A 304 14.04 8.25 15.03
C ILE A 304 12.81 8.55 14.16
N LEU A 305 11.77 9.16 14.73
CA LEU A 305 10.58 9.56 13.99
C LEU A 305 10.89 10.63 12.93
N GLY A 306 11.78 11.57 13.24
CA GLY A 306 12.24 12.58 12.28
C GLY A 306 12.93 11.95 11.09
N PHE A 307 13.85 11.01 11.33
CA PHE A 307 14.50 10.23 10.28
C PHE A 307 13.50 9.39 9.48
N TYR A 308 12.58 8.72 10.17
CA TYR A 308 11.51 7.95 9.54
C TYR A 308 10.66 8.82 8.59
N PHE A 309 10.17 9.99 9.03
CA PHE A 309 9.37 10.86 8.18
C PHE A 309 10.20 11.51 7.06
N LEU A 310 11.50 11.75 7.28
CA LEU A 310 12.40 12.14 6.20
C LEU A 310 12.45 11.06 5.11
N LEU A 311 12.58 9.79 5.48
CA LEU A 311 12.51 8.68 4.52
C LEU A 311 11.13 8.62 3.83
N GLN A 312 10.04 8.78 4.56
CA GLN A 312 8.68 8.78 3.99
C GLN A 312 8.45 9.93 2.99
N VAL A 313 9.15 11.04 3.18
CA VAL A 313 9.12 12.18 2.24
C VAL A 313 10.03 11.90 1.04
N LEU A 314 11.23 11.35 1.22
CA LEU A 314 12.21 11.18 0.13
C LEU A 314 11.93 9.95 -0.75
N LEU A 315 11.45 8.85 -0.17
CA LEU A 315 11.27 7.56 -0.86
C LEU A 315 10.34 7.64 -2.08
N PRO A 316 9.23 8.41 -2.07
CA PRO A 316 8.39 8.61 -3.25
C PRO A 316 9.06 9.36 -4.40
N TRP A 317 10.14 10.12 -4.16
CA TRP A 317 10.88 10.88 -5.18
C TRP A 317 12.05 10.10 -5.79
N ARG A 318 12.38 8.92 -5.26
CA ARG A 318 13.54 8.14 -5.73
C ARG A 318 13.49 7.80 -7.22
N TYR A 319 12.31 7.83 -7.84
CA TYR A 319 12.16 7.63 -9.28
C TYR A 319 12.95 8.65 -10.11
N LEU A 320 13.22 9.84 -9.58
CA LEU A 320 14.01 10.88 -10.25
C LEU A 320 15.47 10.47 -10.47
N LEU A 321 15.94 9.42 -9.79
CA LEU A 321 17.29 8.88 -9.96
C LEU A 321 17.42 7.95 -11.18
N TYR A 322 16.30 7.65 -11.86
CA TYR A 322 16.26 6.71 -12.98
C TYR A 322 15.86 7.43 -14.27
N PRO A 323 16.47 7.06 -15.41
CA PRO A 323 16.07 7.58 -16.71
C PRO A 323 14.74 6.97 -17.18
N GLY A 324 14.06 7.67 -18.07
CA GLY A 324 12.82 7.23 -18.70
C GLY A 324 11.55 7.56 -17.91
N GLN A 325 10.40 7.19 -18.46
CA GLN A 325 9.10 7.48 -17.86
C GLN A 325 8.80 6.48 -16.73
N LEU A 326 8.36 6.96 -15.56
CA LEU A 326 8.14 6.13 -14.37
C LEU A 326 7.10 5.02 -14.60
N PHE A 327 5.96 5.33 -15.23
CA PHE A 327 4.91 4.31 -15.45
C PHE A 327 5.35 3.24 -16.47
N TRP A 328 6.31 3.57 -17.33
CA TRP A 328 6.90 2.63 -18.28
C TRP A 328 7.94 1.72 -17.62
N THR A 329 8.97 2.31 -17.01
CA THR A 329 10.11 1.57 -16.44
C THR A 329 9.82 0.96 -15.06
N GLU A 330 8.89 1.56 -14.32
CA GLU A 330 8.54 1.26 -12.92
C GLU A 330 9.70 1.32 -11.91
N GLN A 331 10.84 1.86 -12.33
CA GLN A 331 11.99 2.08 -11.45
C GLN A 331 11.65 3.16 -10.42
N GLY A 332 11.57 2.75 -9.15
CA GLY A 332 11.15 3.63 -8.07
C GLY A 332 9.63 3.72 -7.84
N TYR A 333 8.81 2.85 -8.48
CA TYR A 333 7.35 2.92 -8.37
C TYR A 333 6.79 2.44 -7.03
N ARG A 334 7.19 1.28 -6.50
CA ARG A 334 6.66 0.75 -5.22
C ARG A 334 6.99 1.68 -4.04
N PHE A 335 6.29 1.58 -2.92
CA PHE A 335 6.52 2.40 -1.71
C PHE A 335 6.49 3.93 -1.94
N SER A 336 5.68 4.41 -2.89
CA SER A 336 5.62 5.83 -3.28
C SER A 336 4.23 6.45 -3.22
N TRP A 337 3.27 5.78 -2.57
CA TRP A 337 1.88 6.25 -2.39
C TRP A 337 1.11 6.50 -3.69
N ARG A 338 1.52 5.81 -4.75
CA ARG A 338 0.92 5.87 -6.09
C ARG A 338 -0.24 4.89 -6.20
N VAL A 339 -1.45 5.38 -6.41
CA VAL A 339 -2.67 4.57 -6.44
C VAL A 339 -3.50 4.93 -7.66
N MET A 340 -3.85 3.92 -8.46
CA MET A 340 -4.74 4.03 -9.63
C MET A 340 -4.29 5.07 -10.65
N LEU A 341 -3.02 5.04 -11.09
CA LEU A 341 -2.44 6.06 -11.99
C LEU A 341 -2.22 5.61 -13.43
N MET A 342 -2.35 4.31 -13.70
CA MET A 342 -2.10 3.77 -15.03
C MET A 342 -2.94 2.52 -15.29
N GLU A 343 -3.35 2.37 -16.54
CA GLU A 343 -3.72 1.10 -17.14
C GLU A 343 -2.52 0.63 -17.95
N LYS A 344 -1.96 -0.53 -17.58
CA LYS A 344 -0.78 -1.10 -18.24
C LYS A 344 -1.03 -2.59 -18.44
N THR A 345 -0.97 -3.02 -19.69
CA THR A 345 -1.23 -4.39 -20.12
C THR A 345 -0.07 -4.89 -20.94
N GLY A 346 0.33 -6.15 -20.76
CA GLY A 346 1.48 -6.70 -21.46
C GLY A 346 1.31 -8.17 -21.81
N THR A 347 2.03 -8.56 -22.86
CA THR A 347 2.22 -9.95 -23.30
C THR A 347 3.70 -10.23 -23.32
N THR A 348 4.11 -11.33 -22.71
CA THR A 348 5.54 -11.67 -22.55
C THR A 348 5.82 -13.09 -23.00
N PHE A 349 6.79 -13.24 -23.90
CA PHE A 349 7.28 -14.51 -24.40
C PHE A 349 8.72 -14.71 -23.93
N PHE A 350 8.98 -15.82 -23.24
CA PHE A 350 10.34 -16.18 -22.82
C PHE A 350 10.92 -17.24 -23.74
N TYR A 351 12.19 -17.07 -24.07
CA TYR A 351 12.94 -18.04 -24.86
C TYR A 351 14.18 -18.48 -24.10
N VAL A 352 14.38 -19.80 -24.03
CA VAL A 352 15.54 -20.42 -23.41
C VAL A 352 16.40 -21.05 -24.49
N ARG A 353 17.67 -20.63 -24.57
CA ARG A 353 18.61 -21.07 -25.57
C ARG A 353 19.76 -21.86 -24.96
N HIS A 354 20.00 -23.05 -25.51
CA HIS A 354 21.09 -23.91 -25.08
C HIS A 354 22.44 -23.38 -25.59
N PRO A 355 23.45 -23.19 -24.72
CA PRO A 355 24.69 -22.50 -25.10
C PRO A 355 25.54 -23.27 -26.13
N LYS A 356 25.55 -24.61 -26.06
CA LYS A 356 26.36 -25.45 -26.97
C LYS A 356 25.70 -25.75 -28.31
N THR A 357 24.39 -26.07 -28.33
CA THR A 357 23.68 -26.48 -29.54
C THR A 357 23.02 -25.32 -30.27
N GLY A 358 22.82 -24.19 -29.58
CA GLY A 358 22.09 -23.04 -30.10
C GLY A 358 20.59 -23.26 -30.22
N PHE A 359 20.08 -24.46 -29.85
CA PHE A 359 18.65 -24.77 -29.85
C PHE A 359 17.92 -23.86 -28.88
N GLU A 360 16.79 -23.33 -29.34
CA GLU A 360 15.96 -22.39 -28.58
C GLU A 360 14.53 -22.92 -28.47
N THR A 361 13.93 -22.74 -27.31
CA THR A 361 12.55 -23.13 -27.05
C THR A 361 11.81 -21.99 -26.37
N GLU A 362 10.55 -21.79 -26.76
CA GLU A 362 9.65 -20.87 -26.09
C GLU A 362 9.06 -21.51 -24.83
N ILE A 363 8.93 -20.73 -23.77
CA ILE A 363 8.38 -21.16 -22.50
C ILE A 363 6.91 -20.81 -22.40
N ASN A 364 6.08 -21.80 -22.08
CA ASN A 364 4.73 -21.55 -21.61
C ASN A 364 4.77 -21.07 -20.16
N ASN A 365 4.58 -19.77 -19.94
CA ASN A 365 4.63 -19.16 -18.60
C ASN A 365 3.66 -19.80 -17.61
N ARG A 366 2.53 -20.34 -18.08
CA ARG A 366 1.49 -20.98 -17.27
C ARG A 366 1.93 -22.26 -16.58
N ASP A 367 3.01 -22.87 -17.05
CA ASP A 367 3.56 -24.06 -16.42
C ASP A 367 4.23 -23.72 -15.07
N TYR A 368 4.65 -22.47 -14.90
CA TYR A 368 5.37 -21.95 -13.72
C TYR A 368 4.54 -20.97 -12.88
N LEU A 369 3.83 -20.05 -13.53
CA LEU A 369 3.22 -18.89 -12.89
C LEU A 369 1.70 -19.03 -12.75
N THR A 370 1.15 -18.53 -11.64
CA THR A 370 -0.30 -18.33 -11.52
C THR A 370 -0.81 -17.23 -12.45
N VAL A 371 -2.13 -17.12 -12.63
CA VAL A 371 -2.77 -16.06 -13.43
C VAL A 371 -2.35 -14.67 -12.97
N ASN A 372 -2.37 -14.44 -11.66
CA ASN A 372 -1.99 -13.13 -11.12
C ASN A 372 -0.48 -12.89 -11.30
N GLN A 373 0.37 -13.89 -11.06
CA GLN A 373 1.81 -13.76 -11.22
C GLN A 373 2.22 -13.45 -12.66
N GLU A 374 1.65 -14.14 -13.65
CA GLU A 374 1.92 -13.84 -15.06
C GLU A 374 1.43 -12.44 -15.43
N LYS A 375 0.21 -12.06 -15.00
CA LYS A 375 -0.33 -10.71 -15.26
C LYS A 375 0.58 -9.61 -14.70
N GLN A 376 1.07 -9.78 -13.47
CA GLN A 376 1.97 -8.82 -12.82
C GLN A 376 3.35 -8.81 -13.49
N MET A 377 3.90 -9.99 -13.79
CA MET A 377 5.21 -10.13 -14.43
C MET A 377 5.23 -9.50 -15.82
N ALA A 378 4.17 -9.66 -16.60
CA ALA A 378 4.14 -9.27 -18.01
C ALA A 378 4.32 -7.76 -18.30
N THR A 379 4.31 -6.90 -17.26
CA THR A 379 4.47 -5.45 -17.39
C THR A 379 5.58 -4.87 -16.51
N GLN A 380 6.19 -5.67 -15.63
CA GLN A 380 7.09 -5.21 -14.58
C GLN A 380 8.52 -5.71 -14.82
N PRO A 381 9.46 -4.84 -15.22
CA PRO A 381 10.83 -5.23 -15.56
C PRO A 381 11.56 -6.03 -14.48
N ASP A 382 11.40 -5.69 -13.20
CA ASP A 382 12.05 -6.41 -12.11
C ASP A 382 11.55 -7.86 -11.98
N MET A 383 10.26 -8.09 -12.22
CA MET A 383 9.69 -9.44 -12.22
C MET A 383 10.10 -10.23 -13.47
N ILE A 384 10.17 -9.58 -14.63
CA ILE A 384 10.66 -10.22 -15.87
C ILE A 384 12.09 -10.74 -15.67
N LEU A 385 12.96 -9.92 -15.07
CA LEU A 385 14.33 -10.32 -14.75
C LEU A 385 14.35 -11.50 -13.74
N GLN A 386 13.59 -11.40 -12.65
CA GLN A 386 13.52 -12.48 -11.66
C GLN A 386 13.03 -13.79 -12.26
N TYR A 387 12.04 -13.75 -13.14
CA TYR A 387 11.54 -14.95 -13.80
C TYR A 387 12.58 -15.53 -14.78
N ALA A 388 13.38 -14.69 -15.46
CA ALA A 388 14.51 -15.16 -16.25
C ALA A 388 15.52 -15.97 -15.41
N HIS A 389 15.83 -15.50 -14.19
CA HIS A 389 16.71 -16.23 -13.26
C HIS A 389 16.09 -17.54 -12.78
N MET A 390 14.78 -17.56 -12.49
CA MET A 390 14.06 -18.79 -12.13
C MET A 390 14.11 -19.83 -13.25
N LEU A 391 13.91 -19.41 -14.51
CA LEU A 391 14.02 -20.30 -15.66
C LEU A 391 15.44 -20.83 -15.84
N GLN A 392 16.46 -19.98 -15.68
CA GLN A 392 17.85 -20.43 -15.73
C GLN A 392 18.16 -21.48 -14.67
N GLN A 393 17.66 -21.29 -13.45
CA GLN A 393 17.84 -22.25 -12.35
C GLN A 393 17.13 -23.58 -12.64
N ASP A 394 15.87 -23.55 -13.06
CA ASP A 394 15.10 -24.76 -13.39
C ASP A 394 15.78 -25.58 -14.52
N PHE A 395 16.26 -24.92 -15.58
CA PHE A 395 16.99 -25.60 -16.64
C PHE A 395 18.34 -26.16 -16.17
N ALA A 396 19.03 -25.46 -15.27
CA ALA A 396 20.26 -25.97 -14.65
C ALA A 396 20.00 -27.25 -13.84
N GLU A 397 18.91 -27.28 -13.05
CA GLU A 397 18.48 -28.45 -12.28
C GLU A 397 18.07 -29.62 -13.19
N ARG A 398 17.57 -29.34 -14.40
CA ARG A 398 17.29 -30.33 -15.45
C ARG A 398 18.54 -30.77 -16.25
N GLY A 399 19.74 -30.37 -15.82
CA GLY A 399 21.01 -30.76 -16.44
C GLY A 399 21.46 -29.89 -17.62
N MET A 400 20.86 -28.71 -17.79
CA MET A 400 21.24 -27.71 -18.80
C MET A 400 21.73 -26.41 -18.13
N PRO A 401 22.90 -26.40 -17.47
CA PRO A 401 23.41 -25.21 -16.82
C PRO A 401 23.88 -24.16 -17.85
N GLY A 402 23.76 -22.88 -17.47
CA GLY A 402 24.27 -21.76 -18.26
C GLY A 402 23.45 -21.46 -19.52
N VAL A 403 22.15 -21.80 -19.53
CA VAL A 403 21.24 -21.36 -20.58
C VAL A 403 21.15 -19.84 -20.65
N GLU A 404 21.00 -19.34 -21.87
CA GLU A 404 20.64 -17.94 -22.11
C GLU A 404 19.13 -17.83 -22.03
N VAL A 405 18.63 -16.79 -21.35
CA VAL A 405 17.20 -16.51 -21.26
C VAL A 405 16.95 -15.10 -21.77
N ARG A 406 16.15 -15.00 -22.83
CA ARG A 406 15.72 -13.72 -23.42
C ARG A 406 14.19 -13.61 -23.35
N ALA A 407 13.67 -12.40 -23.42
CA ALA A 407 12.23 -12.16 -23.40
C ALA A 407 11.81 -11.15 -24.46
N GLU A 408 10.70 -11.46 -25.15
CA GLU A 408 9.98 -10.52 -26.00
C GLU A 408 8.75 -10.03 -25.25
N VAL A 409 8.80 -8.77 -24.81
CA VAL A 409 7.81 -8.20 -23.89
C VAL A 409 7.14 -7.02 -24.57
N TYR A 410 5.87 -7.17 -24.89
CA TYR A 410 5.06 -6.16 -25.57
C TYR A 410 4.10 -5.53 -24.56
N VAL A 411 4.17 -4.21 -24.38
CA VAL A 411 3.35 -3.48 -23.41
C VAL A 411 2.62 -2.31 -24.05
N SER A 412 1.34 -2.16 -23.71
CA SER A 412 0.56 -0.95 -23.93
C SER A 412 0.26 -0.27 -22.60
N MET A 413 0.20 1.07 -22.62
CA MET A 413 0.02 1.87 -21.41
C MET A 413 -0.82 3.11 -21.70
N ASN A 414 -1.86 3.34 -20.91
CA ASN A 414 -2.71 4.54 -20.95
C ASN A 414 -3.18 4.90 -22.38
N GLY A 415 -3.62 3.92 -23.15
CA GLY A 415 -4.14 4.12 -24.52
C GLY A 415 -3.10 4.27 -25.62
N ARG A 416 -1.80 4.18 -25.27
CA ARG A 416 -0.73 4.08 -26.26
C ARG A 416 -0.59 2.65 -26.74
N GLY A 417 -0.38 2.50 -28.05
CA GLY A 417 -0.25 1.21 -28.71
C GLY A 417 0.93 0.37 -28.19
N SER A 418 0.84 -0.93 -28.38
CA SER A 418 1.83 -1.89 -27.87
C SER A 418 3.24 -1.65 -28.43
N ARG A 419 4.26 -1.70 -27.56
CA ARG A 419 5.69 -1.53 -27.89
C ARG A 419 6.54 -2.51 -27.09
N LEU A 420 7.74 -2.79 -27.59
CA LEU A 420 8.72 -3.58 -26.84
C LEU A 420 9.17 -2.82 -25.59
N LEU A 421 9.04 -3.46 -24.42
CA LEU A 421 9.50 -2.94 -23.14
C LEU A 421 10.96 -3.34 -22.84
N ILE A 422 11.36 -4.53 -23.28
CA ILE A 422 12.67 -5.13 -22.99
C ILE A 422 13.41 -5.38 -24.31
N ASP A 423 14.73 -5.16 -24.32
CA ASP A 423 15.56 -5.51 -25.48
C ASP A 423 15.58 -7.04 -25.67
N PRO A 424 14.99 -7.57 -26.76
CA PRO A 424 14.84 -9.01 -26.95
C PRO A 424 16.17 -9.73 -27.25
N LYS A 425 17.26 -8.98 -27.44
CA LYS A 425 18.61 -9.54 -27.67
C LYS A 425 19.41 -9.72 -26.39
N VAL A 426 18.95 -9.15 -25.28
CA VAL A 426 19.67 -9.24 -24.00
C VAL A 426 19.41 -10.60 -23.35
N ASN A 427 20.50 -11.26 -22.94
CA ASN A 427 20.41 -12.41 -22.05
C ASN A 427 20.13 -11.92 -20.62
N LEU A 428 18.85 -11.87 -20.25
CA LEU A 428 18.39 -11.44 -18.93
C LEU A 428 18.95 -12.32 -17.80
N ALA A 429 19.25 -13.59 -18.07
CA ALA A 429 19.84 -14.47 -17.08
C ALA A 429 21.29 -14.09 -16.70
N ALA A 430 21.97 -13.27 -17.52
CA ALA A 430 23.28 -12.72 -17.20
C ALA A 430 23.22 -11.37 -16.44
N GLU A 431 22.06 -10.70 -16.47
CA GLU A 431 21.83 -9.43 -15.79
C GLU A 431 21.65 -9.62 -14.28
N LYS A 432 22.02 -8.62 -13.48
CA LYS A 432 21.90 -8.66 -12.02
C LYS A 432 20.90 -7.63 -11.54
N GLU A 433 20.03 -8.03 -10.61
CA GLU A 433 19.12 -7.10 -9.94
C GLU A 433 19.92 -6.13 -9.06
N SER A 434 19.56 -4.85 -9.09
CA SER A 434 20.21 -3.80 -8.31
C SER A 434 19.38 -2.52 -8.31
N PHE A 435 19.80 -1.52 -7.52
CA PHE A 435 19.23 -0.17 -7.56
C PHE A 435 19.79 0.71 -8.70
N LEU A 436 20.62 0.16 -9.58
CA LEU A 436 21.16 0.91 -10.72
C LEU A 436 20.13 0.99 -11.85
N PRO A 437 20.23 2.00 -12.73
CA PRO A 437 19.44 2.06 -13.95
C PRO A 437 19.60 0.77 -14.78
N LYS A 438 18.47 0.25 -15.27
CA LYS A 438 18.40 -0.99 -16.05
C LYS A 438 18.50 -0.68 -17.55
N PRO A 439 19.66 -0.91 -18.21
CA PRO A 439 19.88 -0.50 -19.60
C PRO A 439 19.10 -1.35 -20.62
N TRP A 440 18.65 -2.53 -20.22
CA TRP A 440 17.87 -3.46 -21.03
C TRP A 440 16.37 -3.12 -21.10
N ILE A 441 15.92 -2.09 -20.38
CA ILE A 441 14.57 -1.53 -20.54
C ILE A 441 14.60 -0.53 -21.70
N LEU A 442 13.84 -0.80 -22.75
CA LEU A 442 13.73 0.10 -23.89
C LEU A 442 12.95 1.36 -23.53
N PRO A 443 13.33 2.53 -24.03
CA PRO A 443 12.59 3.77 -23.78
C PRO A 443 11.20 3.71 -24.43
N LEU A 444 10.22 4.37 -23.80
CA LEU A 444 8.95 4.65 -24.46
C LEU A 444 9.18 5.76 -25.49
N GLU A 445 9.18 5.40 -26.78
CA GLU A 445 9.28 6.38 -27.86
C GLU A 445 7.98 7.21 -27.93
N ASP A 446 8.09 8.54 -27.80
CA ASP A 446 6.96 9.47 -27.90
C ASP A 446 6.52 9.61 -29.35
N VAL A 447 5.63 8.73 -29.83
CA VAL A 447 5.24 8.76 -31.26
C VAL A 447 3.72 8.91 -31.51
N ALA A 448 2.86 8.86 -30.48
CA ALA A 448 1.45 9.22 -30.66
C ALA A 448 0.74 9.62 -29.35
N PRO A 449 -0.18 10.60 -29.37
CA PRO A 449 -1.12 10.81 -28.28
C PRO A 449 -1.97 9.54 -28.03
N PRO A 450 -2.54 9.37 -26.82
CA PRO A 450 -3.43 8.25 -26.53
C PRO A 450 -4.55 8.16 -27.57
N GLN A 451 -4.88 6.95 -28.01
CA GLN A 451 -6.00 6.76 -28.92
C GLN A 451 -7.32 6.95 -28.17
N ASN A 452 -8.34 7.48 -28.84
CA ASN A 452 -9.69 7.53 -28.28
C ASN A 452 -10.15 6.12 -27.89
N ALA A 453 -10.91 6.02 -26.79
CA ALA A 453 -11.59 4.77 -26.48
C ALA A 453 -12.61 4.45 -27.58
N VAL A 454 -12.75 3.15 -27.90
CA VAL A 454 -13.70 2.67 -28.91
C VAL A 454 -15.10 3.16 -28.55
N GLY A 455 -15.71 3.98 -29.42
CA GLY A 455 -17.05 4.54 -29.22
C GLY A 455 -17.10 6.00 -28.77
N GLN A 456 -15.96 6.62 -28.43
CA GLN A 456 -15.89 8.05 -28.08
C GLN A 456 -15.45 8.86 -29.31
N ASN A 457 -16.41 9.51 -29.97
CA ASN A 457 -16.17 10.53 -30.99
C ASN A 457 -16.07 11.92 -30.38
#